data_AF-F0WYY8-F1
#
_entry.id   AF-F0WYY8-F1
#
_cell.length_a   1.000
_cell.length_b   1.000
_cell.length_c   1.000
_cell.angle_alpha   90.00
_cell.angle_beta   90.00
_cell.angle_gamma   90.00
#
_symmetry.space_group_name_H-M   'P 1'
#
loop_
_entity.id
_entity.type
_entity.pdbx_description
1 polymer ?
#
loop_
_entity_poly.entity_id
_entity_poly.type
_entity_poly.pdbx_seq_one_letter_code
_entity_poly.pdbx_strand_id
1 'polypeptide(L)'
;MLVNGMYWDDRFPRLMSKKQLKEMYDAGDRKLLGIADITCDIRGSIEWTEYATEIEKPFALYDIQQGRMRDGLHGDEVMMMTMDQLPSELAMELSQHFGEKLVRS
;
A
#
# COMPACT_ATOMS: atom_id res chain seq x y z
N MET A 1 -9.44 -2.69 -2.29
CA MET A 1 -8.46 -2.74 -1.19
C MET A 1 -7.79 -4.10 -1.18
N LEU A 2 -6.47 -4.15 -0.98
CA LEU A 2 -5.68 -5.37 -0.75
C LEU A 2 -5.10 -5.32 0.67
N VAL A 3 -5.09 -6.45 1.38
CA VAL A 3 -4.38 -6.60 2.66
C VAL A 3 -3.40 -7.75 2.51
N ASN A 4 -2.11 -7.47 2.58
CA ASN A 4 -1.03 -8.45 2.55
C ASN A 4 -0.53 -8.75 3.96
N GLY A 5 -0.45 -10.04 4.30
CA GLY A 5 0.22 -10.55 5.49
C GLY A 5 1.09 -11.77 5.18
N MET A 6 1.39 -11.99 3.90
CA MET A 6 2.25 -13.06 3.44
C MET A 6 3.71 -12.63 3.58
N TYR A 7 4.51 -13.45 4.25
CA TYR A 7 5.96 -13.38 4.15
C TYR A 7 6.39 -13.66 2.71
N TRP A 8 7.29 -12.84 2.18
CA TRP A 8 7.79 -13.00 0.82
C TRP A 8 9.32 -13.15 0.78
N ASP A 9 9.78 -13.95 -0.18
CA ASP A 9 11.18 -14.01 -0.59
C ASP A 9 11.28 -14.17 -2.12
N ASP A 10 12.48 -13.96 -2.67
CA ASP A 10 12.72 -13.89 -4.12
C ASP A 10 12.46 -15.20 -4.88
N ARG A 11 12.26 -16.32 -4.19
CA ARG A 11 11.89 -17.61 -4.79
C ARG A 11 10.41 -17.66 -5.15
N PHE A 12 9.61 -16.74 -4.61
CA PHE A 12 8.17 -16.65 -4.89
C PHE A 12 7.85 -15.46 -5.80
N PRO A 13 6.86 -15.60 -6.69
CA PRO A 13 6.42 -14.48 -7.51
C PRO A 13 5.88 -13.35 -6.61
N ARG A 14 6.09 -12.11 -7.03
CA ARG A 14 5.49 -10.93 -6.39
C ARG A 14 3.96 -11.01 -6.52
N LEU A 15 3.24 -10.47 -5.53
CA LEU A 15 1.78 -10.33 -5.60
C LEU A 15 1.38 -9.34 -6.69
N MET A 16 2.13 -8.24 -6.83
CA MET A 16 1.90 -7.25 -7.87
C MET A 16 3.18 -6.51 -8.23
N SER A 17 3.43 -6.36 -9.54
CA SER A 17 4.51 -5.55 -10.10
C SER A 17 4.06 -4.14 -10.47
N LYS A 18 5.00 -3.20 -10.54
CA LYS A 18 4.77 -1.83 -11.03
C LYS A 18 4.16 -1.84 -12.43
N LYS A 19 4.61 -2.78 -13.27
CA LYS A 19 4.10 -2.97 -14.64
C LYS A 19 2.64 -3.39 -14.64
N GLN A 20 2.27 -4.42 -13.89
CA GLN A 20 0.88 -4.89 -13.80
C GLN A 20 -0.05 -3.79 -13.30
N LEU A 21 0.36 -3.06 -12.25
CA LEU A 21 -0.43 -1.94 -11.74
C LEU A 21 -0.63 -0.85 -12.79
N LYS A 22 0.42 -0.48 -13.51
CA LYS A 22 0.34 0.52 -14.58
C LYS A 22 -0.58 0.08 -15.72
N GLU A 23 -0.48 -1.18 -16.17
CA GLU A 23 -1.34 -1.73 -17.22
C GLU A 23 -2.83 -1.70 -16.82
N MET A 24 -3.14 -2.03 -15.56
CA MET A 24 -4.51 -1.92 -15.03
C MET A 24 -5.02 -0.48 -15.06
N TYR A 25 -4.22 0.47 -14.60
CA TYR A 25 -4.57 1.89 -14.57
C TYR A 25 -4.73 2.49 -15.98
N ASP A 26 -3.82 2.16 -16.90
CA ASP A 26 -3.88 2.62 -18.30
C ASP A 26 -5.10 2.03 -19.03
N ALA A 27 -5.55 0.83 -18.65
CA ALA A 27 -6.80 0.22 -19.13
C ALA A 27 -8.07 0.82 -18.49
N GLY A 28 -7.92 1.80 -17.58
CA GLY A 28 -9.03 2.44 -16.88
C GLY A 28 -9.55 1.69 -15.66
N ASP A 29 -8.92 0.58 -15.25
CA ASP A 29 -9.27 -0.13 -14.02
C ASP A 29 -8.59 0.52 -12.81
N ARG A 30 -9.34 1.37 -12.11
CA ARG A 30 -8.92 2.09 -10.90
C ARG A 30 -9.49 1.50 -9.61
N LYS A 31 -9.84 0.20 -9.59
CA LYS A 31 -10.45 -0.44 -8.41
C LYS A 31 -9.47 -0.64 -7.24
N LEU A 32 -8.17 -0.64 -7.51
CA LEU A 32 -7.16 -0.78 -6.46
C LEU A 32 -6.89 0.58 -5.82
N LEU A 33 -7.72 0.93 -4.83
CA LEU A 33 -7.63 2.21 -4.13
C LEU A 33 -6.58 2.22 -3.01
N GLY A 34 -6.23 1.06 -2.46
CA GLY A 34 -5.23 0.99 -1.41
C GLY A 34 -4.77 -0.41 -1.03
N ILE A 35 -3.57 -0.46 -0.43
CA ILE A 35 -2.86 -1.63 0.05
C ILE A 35 -2.47 -1.42 1.52
N ALA A 36 -2.81 -2.38 2.36
CA ALA A 36 -2.21 -2.56 3.67
C ALA A 36 -1.22 -3.73 3.60
N ASP A 37 0.06 -3.50 3.83
CA ASP A 37 1.12 -4.50 3.78
C ASP A 37 1.75 -4.67 5.17
N ILE A 38 1.30 -5.70 5.87
CA ILE A 38 1.63 -5.95 7.29
C ILE A 38 3.07 -6.49 7.42
N THR A 39 3.59 -7.18 6.41
CA THR A 39 4.96 -7.72 6.46
C THR A 39 6.01 -6.67 6.13
N CYS A 40 5.62 -5.59 5.45
CA CYS A 40 6.50 -4.50 5.03
C CYS A 40 7.80 -4.99 4.38
N ASP A 41 7.66 -5.91 3.42
CA ASP A 41 8.80 -6.38 2.64
C ASP A 41 9.20 -5.28 1.64
N ILE A 42 10.23 -4.49 1.98
CA ILE A 42 10.72 -3.40 1.13
C ILE A 42 11.13 -3.96 -0.24
N ARG A 43 10.49 -3.45 -1.30
CA ARG A 43 10.60 -3.97 -2.67
C ARG A 43 10.40 -5.49 -2.73
N GLY A 44 9.46 -6.01 -1.96
CA GLY A 44 9.12 -7.42 -1.82
C GLY A 44 7.84 -7.81 -2.55
N SER A 45 6.90 -8.44 -1.85
CA SER A 45 5.64 -8.93 -2.44
C SER A 45 4.89 -7.85 -3.24
N ILE A 46 4.94 -6.61 -2.75
CA ILE A 46 4.49 -5.40 -3.44
C ILE A 46 5.72 -4.63 -3.91
N GLU A 47 5.96 -4.61 -5.22
CA GLU A 47 7.23 -4.16 -5.79
C GLU A 47 7.57 -2.69 -5.46
N TRP A 48 6.55 -1.85 -5.28
CA TRP A 48 6.71 -0.42 -5.04
C TRP A 48 6.72 0.00 -3.57
N THR A 49 6.75 -0.95 -2.64
CA THR A 49 7.00 -0.63 -1.22
C THR A 49 8.42 -0.10 -1.08
N GLU A 50 8.58 1.22 -1.03
CA GLU A 50 9.89 1.90 -0.98
C GLU A 50 10.39 2.12 0.45
N TYR A 51 9.47 2.30 1.40
CA TYR A 51 9.75 2.53 2.80
C TYR A 51 8.58 2.08 3.68
N ALA A 52 8.86 1.91 4.97
CA ALA A 52 7.85 1.65 6.00
C ALA A 52 7.20 2.96 6.44
N THR A 53 5.87 2.97 6.58
CA THR A 53 5.18 4.12 7.18
C THR A 53 5.39 4.16 8.70
N GLU A 54 5.25 5.33 9.31
CA GLU A 54 5.48 5.55 10.74
C GLU A 54 4.16 5.65 11.51
N ILE A 55 4.15 5.47 12.83
CA ILE A 55 2.92 5.58 13.65
C ILE A 55 2.32 6.99 13.51
N GLU A 56 3.15 8.02 13.45
CA GLU A 56 2.78 9.42 13.30
C GLU A 56 2.31 9.75 11.88
N LYS A 57 2.74 8.96 10.89
CA LYS A 57 2.42 9.09 9.46
C LYS A 57 2.13 7.72 8.86
N PRO A 58 1.00 7.10 9.21
CA PRO A 58 0.75 5.69 8.92
C PRO A 58 0.42 5.42 7.44
N PHE A 59 0.22 6.48 6.65
CA PHE A 59 -0.21 6.41 5.26
C PHE A 59 0.74 7.14 4.31
N ALA A 60 0.96 6.51 3.16
CA ALA A 60 1.64 7.08 2.01
C ALA A 60 0.77 6.90 0.76
N LEU A 61 1.13 7.60 -0.31
CA LEU A 61 0.50 7.50 -1.62
C LEU A 61 1.54 7.05 -2.63
N TYR A 62 1.19 6.06 -3.46
CA TYR A 62 2.01 5.60 -4.55
C TYR A 62 1.57 6.22 -5.88
N ASP A 63 2.38 7.13 -6.40
CA ASP A 63 2.18 7.74 -7.71
C ASP A 63 2.65 6.77 -8.80
N ILE A 64 1.69 6.23 -9.55
CA ILE A 64 1.95 5.25 -10.61
C ILE A 64 2.69 5.87 -11.80
N GLN A 65 2.49 7.17 -12.07
CA GLN A 65 3.12 7.87 -13.18
C GLN A 65 4.59 8.19 -12.87
N GLN A 66 4.85 8.67 -11.64
CA GLN A 66 6.20 8.98 -11.16
C GLN A 66 6.93 7.73 -10.62
N GLY A 67 6.20 6.65 -10.35
CA GLY A 67 6.72 5.38 -9.87
C GLY A 67 7.33 5.43 -8.47
N ARG A 68 6.84 6.33 -7.61
CA ARG A 68 7.40 6.63 -6.27
C ARG A 68 6.34 6.74 -5.19
N MET A 69 6.71 6.41 -3.95
CA MET A 69 5.91 6.70 -2.78
C MET A 69 6.13 8.14 -2.30
N ARG A 70 5.08 8.74 -1.73
CA ARG A 70 5.15 10.03 -1.05
C ARG A 70 4.27 10.01 0.19
N ASP A 71 4.68 10.68 1.25
CA ASP A 71 3.81 10.90 2.41
C ASP A 71 2.54 11.63 1.97
N GLY A 72 1.40 11.17 2.47
CA GLY A 72 0.13 11.79 2.13
C GLY A 72 -1.06 10.91 2.46
N LEU A 73 -2.20 11.57 2.61
CA LEU A 73 -3.49 10.95 2.93
C LEU A 73 -4.57 11.21 1.86
N HIS A 74 -4.28 12.11 0.93
CA HIS A 74 -5.24 12.60 -0.07
C HIS A 74 -4.61 12.65 -1.46
N GLY A 75 -5.31 12.06 -2.43
CA GLY A 75 -4.89 11.97 -3.82
C GLY A 75 -5.61 10.84 -4.55
N ASP A 76 -5.49 10.81 -5.87
CA ASP A 76 -6.04 9.75 -6.74
C ASP A 76 -5.09 8.54 -6.85
N GLU A 77 -3.94 8.63 -6.19
CA GLU A 77 -2.92 7.60 -6.09
C GLU A 77 -3.33 6.43 -5.19
N VAL A 78 -2.61 5.30 -5.31
CA VAL A 78 -2.87 4.14 -4.46
C VAL A 78 -2.43 4.44 -3.03
N MET A 79 -3.34 4.33 -2.07
CA MET A 79 -3.01 4.50 -0.65
C MET A 79 -2.25 3.30 -0.11
N MET A 80 -1.17 3.55 0.61
CA MET A 80 -0.26 2.54 1.16
C MET A 80 -0.21 2.66 2.68
N MET A 81 -0.37 1.55 3.39
CA MET A 81 -0.04 1.39 4.81
C MET A 81 0.96 0.25 4.92
N THR A 82 2.23 0.55 5.19
CA THR A 82 3.37 -0.39 5.11
C THR A 82 4.11 -0.43 6.45
N MET A 83 3.39 -0.49 7.56
CA MET A 83 4.00 -0.49 8.90
C MET A 83 4.43 -1.91 9.29
N ASP A 84 5.65 -2.07 9.78
CA ASP A 84 6.20 -3.35 10.23
C ASP A 84 5.75 -3.74 11.65
N GLN A 85 5.49 -2.74 12.50
CA GLN A 85 5.08 -2.90 13.88
C GLN A 85 3.87 -2.04 14.15
N LEU A 86 2.68 -2.61 13.97
CA LEU A 86 1.44 -2.02 14.46
C LEU A 86 1.27 -2.41 15.94
N PRO A 87 1.31 -1.45 16.89
CA PRO A 87 0.93 -1.74 18.27
C PRO A 87 -0.50 -2.29 18.28
N SER A 88 -0.75 -3.34 19.06
CA SER A 88 -2.06 -4.01 19.08
C SER A 88 -3.18 -3.04 19.45
N GLU A 89 -2.87 -2.06 20.30
CA GLU A 89 -3.75 -0.99 20.75
C GLU A 89 -4.18 -0.04 19.60
N LEU A 90 -3.33 0.15 18.60
CA LEU A 90 -3.56 1.08 17.48
C LEU A 90 -3.98 0.37 16.19
N ALA A 91 -3.74 -0.95 16.07
CA ALA A 91 -4.01 -1.71 14.86
C ALA A 91 -5.48 -1.61 14.41
N MET A 92 -6.41 -1.63 15.36
CA MET A 92 -7.85 -1.49 15.08
C MET A 92 -8.18 -0.09 14.56
N GLU A 93 -7.70 0.95 15.25
CA GLU A 93 -7.95 2.34 14.88
C GLU A 93 -7.37 2.69 13.50
N LEU A 94 -6.14 2.25 13.23
CA LEU A 94 -5.47 2.49 11.95
C LEU A 94 -6.17 1.74 10.80
N SER A 95 -6.59 0.50 11.02
CA SER A 95 -7.35 -0.27 10.03
C SER A 95 -8.70 0.36 9.73
N GLN A 96 -9.41 0.83 10.76
CA GLN A 96 -10.68 1.53 10.60
C GLN A 96 -10.48 2.85 9.85
N HIS A 97 -9.47 3.64 10.23
CA HIS A 97 -9.16 4.90 9.56
C HIS A 97 -8.82 4.69 8.08
N PHE A 98 -8.00 3.69 7.77
CA PHE A 98 -7.66 3.32 6.40
C PHE A 98 -8.91 2.98 5.59
N GLY A 99 -9.79 2.12 6.13
CA GLY A 99 -11.05 1.76 5.48
C GLY A 99 -11.98 2.96 5.27
N GLU A 100 -12.15 3.82 6.28
CA GLU A 100 -12.97 5.03 6.19
C GLU A 100 -12.50 5.98 5.09
N LYS A 101 -11.19 6.08 4.86
CA LYS A 101 -10.63 6.93 3.81
C LYS A 101 -10.89 6.36 2.42
N LEU A 102 -10.79 5.04 2.24
CA LEU A 102 -11.07 4.38 0.97
C LEU A 102 -12.55 4.44 0.58
N VAL A 103 -13.47 4.52 1.53
CA VAL A 103 -14.92 4.69 1.24
C VAL A 103 -15.25 6.13 0.84
N ARG A 104 -14.42 7.10 1.21
CA ARG A 104 -14.62 8.53 0.96
C ARG A 104 -13.76 9.08 -0.18
N SER A 105 -12.95 8.25 -0.84
CA SER A 105 -12.11 8.60 -1.99
C SER A 105 -12.86 8.54 -3.30
#